data_AF-A0A945YM44-F1
#
_entry.id   AF-A0A945YM44-F1
#
_cell.length_a   1.000
_cell.length_b   1.000
_cell.length_c   1.000
_cell.angle_alpha   90.00
_cell.angle_beta   90.00
_cell.angle_gamma   90.00
#
_symmetry.space_group_name_H-M   'P 1'
#
loop_
_entity.id
_entity.type
_entity.pdbx_description
1 polymer ?
#
loop_
_entity_poly.entity_id
_entity_poly.type
_entity_poly.pdbx_seq_one_letter_code
_entity_poly.pdbx_strand_id
1 'polypeptide(L)'
;MRYIFVLLMLISSAHAEWEEYGDNIYSKDIELNPLTQRVSVQLLIDLAPGSNSHVYHMQYQCENGVPTKQRTFWSAFYKGNMGSGEADYKSTGADWIPIVDSRFTYMVVNLCNDVHKLRPERNPLY
;
A
#
# COMPACT_ATOMS: atom_id res chain seq x y z
N MET A 1 -30.35 -43.31 5.27
CA MET A 1 -29.62 -42.33 4.43
C MET A 1 -29.17 -41.19 5.33
N ARG A 2 -27.87 -41.09 5.61
CA ARG A 2 -27.29 -40.04 6.45
C ARG A 2 -26.53 -39.09 5.52
N TYR A 3 -27.02 -37.86 5.38
CA TYR A 3 -26.33 -36.81 4.65
C TYR A 3 -25.21 -36.27 5.54
N ILE A 4 -23.96 -36.47 5.10
CA ILE A 4 -22.80 -35.80 5.67
C ILE A 4 -22.53 -34.60 4.76
N PHE A 5 -23.03 -33.44 5.17
CA PHE A 5 -22.53 -32.16 4.70
C PHE A 5 -21.55 -31.66 5.74
N VAL A 6 -20.26 -31.75 5.45
CA VAL A 6 -19.26 -30.94 6.13
C VAL A 6 -18.39 -30.30 5.06
N LEU A 7 -18.59 -28.99 4.93
CA LEU A 7 -17.83 -28.02 4.17
C LEU A 7 -16.33 -28.33 4.12
N LEU A 8 -15.80 -28.54 2.91
CA LEU A 8 -14.41 -28.27 2.59
C LEU A 8 -14.34 -26.83 2.04
N MET A 9 -14.44 -25.84 2.93
CA MET A 9 -13.91 -24.50 2.66
C MET A 9 -12.46 -24.50 3.12
N LEU A 10 -11.55 -24.95 2.26
CA LEU A 10 -10.12 -24.85 2.54
C LEU A 10 -9.41 -24.24 1.34
N ILE A 11 -8.87 -23.05 1.61
CA ILE A 11 -7.80 -22.36 0.91
C ILE A 11 -8.24 -21.61 -0.35
N SER A 12 -9.02 -20.55 -0.15
CA SER A 12 -8.76 -19.35 -0.94
C SER A 12 -7.42 -18.82 -0.47
N SER A 13 -6.34 -19.12 -1.21
CA SER A 13 -5.07 -18.40 -1.10
C SER A 13 -5.37 -16.94 -1.42
N ALA A 14 -5.70 -16.15 -0.42
CA ALA A 14 -5.78 -14.70 -0.53
C ALA A 14 -4.34 -14.16 -0.65
N HIS A 15 -3.64 -14.52 -1.73
CA HIS A 15 -2.61 -13.65 -2.24
C HIS A 15 -3.38 -12.48 -2.84
N ALA A 16 -3.52 -11.40 -2.07
CA ALA A 16 -3.96 -10.14 -2.66
C ALA A 16 -3.03 -9.87 -3.85
N GLU A 17 -3.59 -9.96 -5.05
CA GLU A 17 -2.86 -9.70 -6.28
C GLU A 17 -2.50 -8.22 -6.29
N TRP A 18 -1.26 -7.92 -6.69
CA TRP A 18 -0.78 -6.56 -6.82
C TRP A 18 -1.62 -5.79 -7.85
N GLU A 19 -2.17 -4.65 -7.46
CA GLU A 19 -2.89 -3.77 -8.38
C GLU A 19 -1.91 -2.91 -9.18
N GLU A 20 -1.99 -2.93 -10.51
CA GLU A 20 -1.10 -2.19 -11.40
C GLU A 20 -1.51 -0.72 -11.57
N TYR A 21 -0.53 0.19 -11.46
CA TYR A 21 -0.70 1.64 -11.64
C TYR A 21 0.06 2.20 -12.85
N GLY A 22 0.68 1.33 -13.66
CA GLY A 22 1.54 1.69 -14.79
C GLY A 22 3.01 1.86 -14.39
N ASP A 23 3.89 1.99 -15.38
CA ASP A 23 5.35 2.17 -15.18
C ASP A 23 6.01 1.11 -14.27
N ASN A 24 5.48 -0.13 -14.28
CA ASN A 24 5.90 -1.24 -13.41
C ASN A 24 5.72 -0.93 -11.90
N ILE A 25 4.76 -0.07 -11.56
CA ILE A 25 4.40 0.29 -10.20
C ILE A 25 3.11 -0.43 -9.84
N TYR A 26 3.11 -0.99 -8.64
CA TYR A 26 1.97 -1.72 -8.12
C TYR A 26 1.71 -1.36 -6.66
N SER A 27 0.49 -1.60 -6.21
CA SER A 27 0.12 -1.43 -4.81
C SER A 27 -0.75 -2.58 -4.29
N LYS A 28 -0.77 -2.74 -2.97
CA LYS A 28 -1.69 -3.64 -2.27
C LYS A 28 -1.84 -3.20 -0.81
N ASP A 29 -2.73 -3.86 -0.08
CA ASP A 29 -2.94 -3.66 1.36
C ASP A 29 -3.18 -2.18 1.70
N ILE A 30 -3.99 -1.51 0.89
CA ILE A 30 -4.34 -0.09 1.05
C ILE A 30 -5.31 0.05 2.23
N GLU A 31 -4.91 0.84 3.23
CA GLU A 31 -5.75 1.24 4.35
C GLU A 31 -5.94 2.76 4.34
N LEU A 32 -7.20 3.20 4.21
CA LEU A 32 -7.57 4.61 4.22
C LEU A 32 -8.16 4.99 5.58
N ASN A 33 -7.55 5.96 6.25
CA ASN A 33 -8.01 6.46 7.54
C ASN A 33 -8.46 7.93 7.42
N PRO A 34 -9.76 8.20 7.14
CA PRO A 34 -10.26 9.56 6.94
C PRO A 34 -10.24 10.41 8.22
N LEU A 35 -10.29 9.80 9.40
CA LEU A 35 -10.26 10.51 10.69
C LEU A 35 -8.90 11.12 10.96
N THR A 36 -7.83 10.37 10.71
CA THR A 36 -6.45 10.83 10.90
C THR A 36 -5.80 11.37 9.64
N GLN A 37 -6.53 11.32 8.51
CA GLN A 37 -6.05 11.68 7.18
C GLN A 37 -4.77 10.90 6.80
N ARG A 38 -4.76 9.60 7.04
CA ARG A 38 -3.60 8.73 6.78
C ARG A 38 -3.92 7.66 5.75
N VAL A 39 -2.92 7.31 4.96
CA VAL A 39 -2.94 6.18 4.02
C VAL A 39 -1.83 5.23 4.44
N SER A 40 -2.14 3.96 4.71
CA SER A 40 -1.16 2.88 4.77
C SER A 40 -1.21 2.08 3.47
N VAL A 41 -0.06 1.71 2.91
CA VAL A 41 -0.03 1.01 1.63
C VAL A 41 1.27 0.22 1.47
N GLN A 42 1.20 -0.95 0.83
CA GLN A 42 2.37 -1.62 0.28
C GLN A 42 2.54 -1.26 -1.18
N LEU A 43 3.75 -0.88 -1.55
CA LEU A 43 4.12 -0.41 -2.88
C LEU A 43 5.20 -1.31 -3.44
N LEU A 44 5.09 -1.64 -4.72
CA LEU A 44 6.06 -2.44 -5.44
C LEU A 44 6.51 -1.71 -6.70
N ILE A 45 7.80 -1.78 -6.99
CA ILE A 45 8.37 -1.40 -8.28
C ILE A 45 9.13 -2.60 -8.84
N ASP A 46 8.76 -3.07 -10.03
CA ASP A 46 9.59 -3.99 -10.81
C ASP A 46 10.64 -3.16 -11.59
N LEU A 47 11.92 -3.43 -11.35
CA LEU A 47 13.02 -2.61 -11.90
C LEU A 47 13.30 -2.90 -13.38
N ALA A 48 13.10 -4.15 -13.79
CA ALA A 48 13.15 -4.58 -15.18
C ALA A 48 12.36 -5.90 -15.33
N PRO A 49 11.76 -6.16 -16.51
CA PRO A 49 11.02 -7.40 -16.76
C PRO A 49 11.86 -8.65 -16.44
N GLY A 50 11.45 -9.42 -15.45
CA GLY A 50 12.04 -10.72 -15.13
C GLY A 50 13.24 -10.67 -14.19
N SER A 51 13.42 -9.58 -13.45
CA SER A 51 14.60 -9.37 -12.60
C SER A 51 14.23 -9.29 -11.12
N ASN A 52 14.02 -8.07 -10.63
CA ASN A 52 13.95 -7.74 -9.23
C ASN A 52 12.79 -6.79 -8.98
N SER A 53 12.23 -6.91 -7.79
CA SER A 53 11.18 -6.03 -7.29
C SER A 53 11.61 -5.38 -5.98
N HIS A 54 11.24 -4.12 -5.82
CA HIS A 54 11.44 -3.40 -4.56
C HIS A 54 10.08 -3.16 -3.94
N VAL A 55 9.86 -3.72 -2.76
CA VAL A 55 8.63 -3.55 -1.99
C VAL A 55 8.88 -2.60 -0.83
N TYR A 56 7.93 -1.70 -0.60
CA TYR A 56 7.91 -0.78 0.52
C TYR A 56 6.58 -0.90 1.25
N HIS A 57 6.61 -0.97 2.58
CA HIS A 57 5.42 -0.72 3.39
C HIS A 57 5.50 0.69 3.95
N MET A 58 4.59 1.54 3.49
CA MET A 58 4.64 2.98 3.73
C MET A 58 3.35 3.47 4.36
N GLN A 59 3.48 4.57 5.10
CA GLN A 59 2.34 5.37 5.50
C GLN A 59 2.56 6.82 5.08
N TYR A 60 1.49 7.44 4.61
CA TYR A 60 1.44 8.84 4.21
C TYR A 60 0.48 9.61 5.12
N GLN A 61 0.87 10.82 5.48
CA GLN A 61 -0.04 11.81 6.05
C GLN A 61 -0.55 12.70 4.92
N CYS A 62 -1.86 12.86 4.85
CA CYS A 62 -2.53 13.68 3.87
C CYS A 62 -3.11 14.95 4.53
N GLU A 63 -3.15 16.04 3.76
CA GLU A 63 -3.84 17.27 4.08
C GLU A 63 -4.52 17.80 2.81
N ASN A 64 -5.83 18.01 2.85
CA ASN A 64 -6.61 18.53 1.71
C ASN A 64 -6.40 17.74 0.40
N GLY A 65 -6.30 16.41 0.48
CA GLY A 65 -6.09 15.56 -0.68
C GLY A 65 -4.63 15.44 -1.14
N VAL A 66 -3.70 16.13 -0.48
CA VAL A 66 -2.28 16.17 -0.86
C VAL A 66 -1.44 15.46 0.22
N PRO A 67 -0.47 14.61 -0.15
CA PRO A 67 0.40 14.00 0.83
C PRO A 67 1.48 15.00 1.30
N THR A 68 1.71 15.10 2.61
CA THR A 68 2.62 16.10 3.21
C THR A 68 3.90 15.50 3.78
N LYS A 69 3.79 14.30 4.34
CA LYS A 69 4.91 13.54 4.89
C LYS A 69 4.66 12.04 4.73
N GLN A 70 5.74 11.29 4.67
CA GLN A 70 5.73 9.84 4.53
C GLN A 70 6.59 9.20 5.62
N ARG A 71 6.38 7.92 5.85
CA ARG A 71 7.31 7.07 6.59
C ARG A 71 7.32 5.68 5.97
N THR A 72 8.49 5.06 5.98
CA THR A 72 8.66 3.67 5.54
C THR A 72 8.85 2.82 6.78
N PHE A 73 8.02 1.80 6.96
CA PHE A 73 8.17 0.84 8.06
C PHE A 73 9.28 -0.16 7.75
N TRP A 74 9.21 -0.71 6.55
CA TRP A 74 10.21 -1.63 6.00
C TRP A 74 10.24 -1.52 4.49
N SER A 75 11.37 -1.94 3.94
CA SER A 75 11.55 -2.18 2.52
C SER A 75 12.18 -3.55 2.32
N ALA A 76 11.92 -4.16 1.18
CA ALA A 76 12.47 -5.45 0.83
C ALA A 76 12.86 -5.48 -0.64
N PHE A 77 14.09 -5.89 -0.92
CA PHE A 77 14.54 -6.14 -2.27
C PHE A 77 14.42 -7.62 -2.58
N TYR A 78 13.62 -7.95 -3.59
CA TYR A 78 13.37 -9.32 -4.00
C TYR A 78 14.12 -9.65 -5.29
N LYS A 79 14.79 -10.82 -5.31
CA LYS A 79 15.41 -11.41 -6.51
C LYS A 79 14.38 -12.14 -7.39
N GLY A 80 13.30 -11.43 -7.69
CA GLY A 80 12.20 -11.87 -8.54
C GLY A 80 11.22 -10.72 -8.74
N ASN A 81 10.32 -10.87 -9.71
CA ASN A 81 9.27 -9.89 -9.97
C ASN A 81 8.12 -10.01 -8.97
N MET A 82 7.27 -8.98 -8.90
CA MET A 82 6.00 -9.04 -8.17
C MET A 82 6.15 -9.45 -6.70
N GLY A 83 7.30 -9.14 -6.07
CA GLY A 83 7.57 -9.44 -4.67
C GLY A 83 7.85 -10.92 -4.43
N SER A 84 8.34 -11.64 -5.44
CA SER A 84 8.68 -13.06 -5.36
C SER A 84 10.19 -13.31 -5.29
N GLY A 85 10.58 -14.50 -4.82
CA GLY A 85 11.98 -14.89 -4.71
C GLY A 85 12.62 -14.52 -3.37
N GLU A 86 13.95 -14.62 -3.33
CA GLU A 86 14.74 -14.31 -2.13
C GLU A 86 14.65 -12.82 -1.81
N ALA A 87 14.41 -12.48 -0.55
CA ALA A 87 14.18 -11.11 -0.09
C ALA A 87 15.26 -10.65 0.90
N ASP A 88 15.84 -9.47 0.63
CA ASP A 88 16.69 -8.75 1.57
C ASP A 88 15.88 -7.62 2.23
N TYR A 89 15.57 -7.78 3.52
CA TYR A 89 14.73 -6.87 4.29
C TYR A 89 15.53 -5.79 4.99
N LYS A 90 15.03 -4.55 4.92
CA LYS A 90 15.59 -3.39 5.63
C LYS A 90 14.49 -2.68 6.42
N SER A 91 14.70 -2.57 7.73
CA SER A 91 13.92 -1.68 8.58
C SER A 91 14.48 -0.26 8.50
N THR A 92 13.60 0.72 8.31
CA THR A 92 13.96 2.11 8.02
C THR A 92 13.66 3.07 9.18
N GLY A 93 13.48 2.57 10.40
CA GLY A 93 13.26 3.39 11.60
C GLY A 93 11.86 4.04 11.69
N ALA A 94 11.07 4.03 10.61
CA ALA A 94 9.69 4.53 10.54
C ALA A 94 9.49 6.01 10.91
N ASP A 95 10.53 6.83 10.73
CA ASP A 95 10.47 8.28 10.94
C ASP A 95 9.60 8.97 9.90
N TRP A 96 8.88 10.00 10.33
CA TRP A 96 8.14 10.88 9.43
C TRP A 96 9.09 11.84 8.73
N ILE A 97 9.17 11.72 7.41
CA ILE A 97 9.97 12.58 6.54
C ILE A 97 9.06 13.38 5.60
N PRO A 98 9.38 14.66 5.31
CA PRO A 98 8.68 15.41 4.27
C PRO A 98 8.75 14.69 2.93
N ILE A 99 7.69 14.81 2.13
CA ILE A 99 7.69 14.20 0.80
C ILE A 99 8.59 15.02 -0.12
N VAL A 100 9.59 14.33 -0.67
CA VAL A 100 10.37 14.79 -1.81
C VAL A 100 9.87 13.94 -2.98
N ASP A 101 9.64 14.59 -4.13
CA ASP A 101 8.99 13.97 -5.28
C ASP A 101 9.53 12.55 -5.57
N SER A 102 8.62 11.58 -5.68
CA SER A 102 8.92 10.17 -5.79
C SER A 102 8.17 9.54 -6.96
N ARG A 103 8.60 8.37 -7.42
CA ARG A 103 7.87 7.62 -8.45
C ARG A 103 6.44 7.23 -8.04
N PHE A 104 6.13 7.29 -6.75
CA PHE A 104 4.81 6.97 -6.21
C PHE A 104 3.88 8.19 -6.12
N THR A 105 4.37 9.41 -6.35
CA THR A 105 3.65 10.66 -6.05
C THR A 105 2.23 10.65 -6.63
N TYR A 106 2.06 10.28 -7.90
CA TYR A 106 0.75 10.28 -8.56
C TYR A 106 -0.28 9.38 -7.86
N MET A 107 0.10 8.13 -7.60
CA MET A 107 -0.76 7.17 -6.90
C MET A 107 -1.06 7.62 -5.48
N VAL A 108 -0.04 8.12 -4.74
CA VAL A 108 -0.25 8.59 -3.35
C VAL A 108 -1.18 9.81 -3.32
N VAL A 109 -1.10 10.72 -4.29
CA VAL A 109 -2.04 11.84 -4.42
C VAL A 109 -3.47 11.34 -4.63
N ASN A 110 -3.69 10.31 -5.45
CA ASN A 110 -5.02 9.73 -5.63
C ASN A 110 -5.56 9.12 -4.33
N LEU A 111 -4.74 8.35 -3.61
CA LEU A 111 -5.12 7.78 -2.31
C LEU A 111 -5.43 8.87 -1.28
N CYS A 112 -4.64 9.95 -1.22
CA CYS A 112 -4.92 11.07 -0.33
C CYS A 112 -6.20 11.82 -0.71
N ASN A 113 -6.50 11.97 -2.00
CA ASN A 113 -7.77 12.53 -2.46
C ASN A 113 -8.95 11.66 -2.02
N ASP A 114 -8.82 10.34 -2.05
CA ASP A 114 -9.89 9.44 -1.61
C ASP A 114 -10.11 9.52 -0.10
N VAL A 115 -9.03 9.56 0.69
CA VAL A 115 -9.09 9.88 2.13
C VAL A 115 -9.80 11.20 2.40
N HIS A 116 -9.53 12.23 1.58
CA HIS A 116 -10.16 13.54 1.71
C HIS A 116 -11.66 13.49 1.44
N LYS A 117 -12.10 12.79 0.37
CA LYS A 117 -13.51 12.61 0.04
C LYS A 117 -14.27 11.81 1.09
N LEU A 118 -13.61 10.86 1.75
CA LEU A 118 -14.18 10.04 2.82
C LEU A 118 -14.21 10.76 4.18
N ARG A 119 -13.68 11.98 4.26
CA ARG A 119 -13.65 12.74 5.52
C ARG A 119 -15.08 13.00 5.99
N PRO A 120 -15.44 12.60 7.23
CA PRO A 120 -16.74 12.98 7.77
C PRO A 120 -16.85 14.50 7.82
N GLU A 121 -17.98 15.04 7.38
CA GLU A 121 -18.27 16.46 7.51
C GLU A 121 -18.11 16.84 8.98
N ARG A 122 -17.23 17.80 9.26
CA ARG A 122 -17.19 18.40 10.60
C ARG A 122 -18.47 19.20 10.71
N ASN A 123 -19.36 18.81 11.62
CA ASN A 123 -20.50 19.63 11.98
C ASN A 123 -19.95 20.99 12.47
N PRO A 124 -20.21 22.11 11.77
CA PRO A 124 -19.61 23.40 12.10
C PRO A 124 -20.13 23.99 13.43
N LEU A 125 -21.05 23.28 14.10
CA LEU A 125 -21.70 23.68 15.34
C LEU A 125 -21.18 22.95 16.60
N TYR A 126 -20.16 22.09 16.48
CA TYR A 126 -19.49 21.42 17.62
C TYR A 126 -17.97 21.42 17.48
#